data_AF-A0A381UMS7-F1
#
_entry.id   AF-A0A381UMS7-F1
#
_cell.length_a   1.000
_cell.length_b   1.000
_cell.length_c   1.000
_cell.angle_alpha   90.00
_cell.angle_beta   90.00
_cell.angle_gamma   90.00
#
_symmetry.space_group_name_H-M   'P 1'
#
loop_
_entity.id
_entity.type
_entity.pdbx_description
1 polymer ?
#
loop_
_entity_poly.entity_id
_entity_poly.type
_entity_poly.pdbx_seq_one_letter_code
_entity_poly.pdbx_strand_id
1 'polypeptide(L)'
;LKQLTALKPDLVFAGNQHSYERFHQIGTPKEGSIPFVLSKSGDYLKGDGTIFVVSGGGGAYFRPFADQQGFKKRTAPKAVFDALATRALMNHFLILEIGQEKLQATTYRVCLEKNTKDKKNPRWKPDKPMWDSITLECEGQKPGVTAFDKFQIQLKKGSALKDKTN
;
A
#
# COMPACT_ATOMS: atom_id res chain seq x y z
N LEU A 1 7.90 -14.89 -3.34
CA LEU A 1 6.59 -14.55 -3.94
C LEU A 1 5.82 -15.79 -4.40
N LYS A 2 6.33 -16.56 -5.37
CA LYS A 2 5.66 -17.76 -5.94
C LYS A 2 5.09 -18.74 -4.90
N GLN A 3 5.85 -19.07 -3.85
CA GLN A 3 5.40 -19.97 -2.77
C GLN A 3 4.31 -19.34 -1.88
N LEU A 4 4.42 -18.04 -1.55
CA LEU A 4 3.41 -17.34 -0.74
C LEU A 4 2.10 -17.15 -1.52
N THR A 5 2.17 -16.79 -2.80
CA THR A 5 1.00 -16.67 -3.67
C THR A 5 0.32 -18.02 -3.92
N ALA A 6 1.05 -19.14 -3.80
CA ALA A 6 0.47 -20.48 -3.91
C ALA A 6 -0.46 -20.83 -2.74
N LEU A 7 -0.28 -20.21 -1.57
CA LEU A 7 -1.20 -20.33 -0.43
C LEU A 7 -2.49 -19.52 -0.64
N LYS A 8 -2.56 -18.72 -1.71
CA LYS A 8 -3.71 -17.86 -2.05
C LYS A 8 -4.17 -16.95 -0.90
N PRO A 9 -3.27 -16.21 -0.22
CA PRO A 9 -3.68 -15.25 0.78
C PRO A 9 -4.47 -14.10 0.11
N ASP A 10 -5.51 -13.60 0.78
CA ASP A 10 -6.22 -12.41 0.31
C ASP A 10 -5.35 -11.15 0.46
N LEU A 11 -4.62 -11.06 1.58
CA LEU A 11 -3.77 -9.92 1.94
C LEU A 11 -2.40 -10.34 2.49
N VAL A 12 -1.38 -9.57 2.16
CA VAL A 12 -0.04 -9.65 2.77
C VAL A 12 0.41 -8.25 3.17
N PHE A 13 0.74 -8.08 4.45
CA PHE A 13 1.28 -6.84 5.00
C PHE A 13 2.79 -6.93 5.21
N ALA A 14 3.50 -5.86 4.85
CA ALA A 14 4.93 -5.70 5.11
C ALA A 14 5.22 -4.31 5.68
N GLY A 15 6.25 -4.21 6.51
CA GLY A 15 6.78 -2.93 7.00
C GLY A 15 8.14 -2.62 6.38
N ASN A 16 9.09 -2.17 7.22
CA ASN A 16 10.49 -1.87 6.90
C ASN A 16 10.71 -0.67 5.95
N GLN A 17 10.05 -0.63 4.80
CA GLN A 17 10.07 0.55 3.96
C GLN A 17 9.14 1.61 4.57
N HIS A 18 9.70 2.76 4.96
CA HIS A 18 9.00 3.83 5.67
C HIS A 18 8.09 4.66 4.75
N SER A 19 7.15 4.00 4.10
CA SER A 19 6.19 4.56 3.16
C SER A 19 4.93 3.70 3.12
N TYR A 20 3.96 4.15 2.33
CA TYR A 20 2.79 3.39 1.97
C TYR A 20 2.90 2.93 0.51
N GLU A 21 2.67 1.65 0.23
CA GLU A 21 2.48 1.12 -1.13
C GLU A 21 1.40 0.05 -1.11
N ARG A 22 0.49 0.06 -2.08
CA ARG A 22 -0.49 -1.00 -2.28
C ARG A 22 -0.51 -1.42 -3.74
N PHE A 23 -0.52 -2.72 -3.94
CA PHE A 23 -0.65 -3.32 -5.26
C PHE A 23 -2.10 -3.69 -5.56
N HIS A 24 -2.43 -3.84 -6.84
CA HIS A 24 -3.62 -4.56 -7.27
C HIS A 24 -3.56 -6.03 -6.83
N GLN A 25 -4.67 -6.78 -6.96
CA GLN A 25 -4.64 -8.22 -6.71
C GLN A 25 -3.68 -8.90 -7.69
N ILE A 26 -2.58 -9.42 -7.16
CA ILE A 26 -1.54 -10.11 -7.92
C ILE A 26 -1.84 -11.61 -7.89
N GLY A 27 -1.99 -12.20 -9.08
CA GLY A 27 -2.07 -13.64 -9.25
C GLY A 27 -0.69 -14.31 -9.10
N THR A 28 -0.63 -15.63 -9.29
CA THR A 28 0.65 -16.35 -9.21
C THR A 28 1.63 -15.86 -10.30
N PRO A 29 2.78 -15.27 -9.93
CA PRO A 29 3.75 -14.77 -10.90
C PRO A 29 4.31 -15.89 -11.77
N LYS A 30 4.56 -15.57 -13.04
CA LYS A 30 5.30 -16.41 -14.00
C LYS A 30 6.62 -15.72 -14.33
N GLU A 31 7.56 -16.42 -14.95
CA GLU A 31 8.81 -15.79 -15.39
C GLU A 31 8.49 -14.57 -16.27
N GLY A 32 9.04 -13.42 -15.90
CA GLY A 32 8.91 -12.16 -16.65
C GLY A 32 7.54 -11.47 -16.59
N SER A 33 6.52 -12.03 -15.92
CA SER A 33 5.20 -11.38 -15.83
C SER A 33 4.55 -11.48 -14.45
N ILE A 34 3.91 -10.38 -14.06
CA ILE A 34 3.11 -10.27 -12.84
C ILE A 34 1.66 -10.13 -13.30
N PRO A 35 0.85 -11.19 -13.29
CA PRO A 35 -0.57 -11.07 -13.60
C PRO A 35 -1.26 -10.33 -12.46
N PHE A 36 -2.10 -9.35 -12.77
CA PHE A 36 -2.88 -8.63 -11.77
C PHE A 36 -4.24 -8.21 -12.30
N VAL A 37 -5.19 -7.98 -11.39
CA VAL A 37 -6.52 -7.47 -11.70
C VAL A 37 -6.57 -5.98 -11.38
N LEU A 38 -6.64 -5.15 -12.41
CA LEU A 38 -6.73 -3.70 -12.27
C LEU A 38 -8.12 -3.32 -11.74
N SER A 39 -8.15 -2.54 -10.66
CA SER A 39 -9.39 -1.97 -10.11
C SER A 39 -9.16 -0.52 -9.71
N LYS A 40 -9.76 0.40 -10.45
CA LYS A 40 -9.68 1.84 -10.15
C LYS A 40 -10.54 2.24 -8.96
N SER A 41 -11.65 1.54 -8.71
CA SER A 41 -12.55 1.81 -7.59
C SER A 41 -12.05 1.24 -6.27
N GLY A 42 -11.07 0.33 -6.30
CA GLY A 42 -10.62 -0.39 -5.12
C GLY A 42 -11.52 -1.57 -4.76
N ASP A 43 -12.44 -1.96 -5.65
CA ASP A 43 -13.28 -3.15 -5.48
C ASP A 43 -12.62 -4.37 -6.11
N TYR A 44 -12.48 -5.43 -5.33
CA TYR A 44 -11.85 -6.69 -5.72
C TYR A 44 -12.72 -7.88 -5.35
N LEU A 45 -12.46 -9.03 -5.97
CA LEU A 45 -13.16 -10.28 -5.67
C LEU A 45 -12.23 -11.27 -4.99
N LYS A 46 -12.76 -12.01 -4.03
CA LYS A 46 -12.04 -13.07 -3.34
C LYS A 46 -11.56 -14.12 -4.34
N GLY A 47 -10.29 -14.50 -4.23
CA GLY A 47 -9.67 -15.54 -5.04
C GLY A 47 -9.09 -15.08 -6.38
N ASP A 48 -9.20 -13.80 -6.75
CA ASP A 48 -8.60 -13.26 -7.99
C ASP A 48 -7.11 -12.90 -7.84
N GLY A 49 -6.58 -12.98 -6.62
CA GLY A 49 -5.17 -12.78 -6.33
C GLY A 49 -4.95 -12.29 -4.90
N THR A 50 -3.70 -11.94 -4.61
CA THR A 50 -3.26 -11.40 -3.33
C THR A 50 -3.02 -9.91 -3.45
N ILE A 51 -3.56 -9.11 -2.54
CA ILE A 51 -3.17 -7.69 -2.40
C ILE A 51 -1.97 -7.61 -1.46
N PHE A 52 -0.89 -7.01 -1.95
CA PHE A 52 0.29 -6.71 -1.14
C PHE A 52 0.22 -5.26 -0.68
N VAL A 53 0.42 -5.04 0.62
CA VAL A 53 0.44 -3.70 1.23
C VAL A 53 1.74 -3.52 2.00
N VAL A 54 2.53 -2.53 1.61
CA VAL A 54 3.65 -2.02 2.39
C VAL A 54 3.11 -0.88 3.26
N SER A 55 3.16 -1.06 4.57
CA SER A 55 2.65 -0.13 5.57
C SER A 55 3.71 0.17 6.63
N GLY A 56 4.86 0.70 6.21
CA GLY A 56 5.97 1.00 7.13
C GLY A 56 6.08 2.45 7.58
N GLY A 57 5.15 3.31 7.16
CA GLY A 57 5.09 4.74 7.53
C GLY A 57 4.55 4.98 8.95
N GLY A 58 5.06 4.28 9.96
CA GLY A 58 4.55 4.38 11.33
C GLY A 58 5.06 5.59 12.14
N GLY A 59 5.91 6.45 11.56
CA GLY A 59 6.48 7.62 12.26
C GLY A 59 8.00 7.77 12.18
N ALA A 60 8.71 6.77 11.64
CA ALA A 60 10.15 6.90 11.36
C ALA A 60 10.41 7.81 10.15
N TYR A 61 11.67 8.24 9.95
CA TYR A 61 12.02 9.10 8.82
C TYR A 61 11.65 8.47 7.48
N PHE A 62 11.03 9.25 6.59
CA PHE A 62 10.68 8.81 5.26
C PHE A 62 11.93 8.50 4.44
N ARG A 63 11.90 7.33 3.81
CA ARG A 63 12.89 6.92 2.82
C ARG A 63 12.25 7.05 1.44
N PRO A 64 12.86 7.79 0.51
CA PRO A 64 12.29 7.97 -0.82
C PRO A 64 12.30 6.64 -1.58
N PHE A 65 11.42 6.51 -2.56
CA PHE A 65 11.41 5.31 -3.40
C PHE A 65 12.69 5.22 -4.24
N ALA A 66 13.08 4.01 -4.65
CA ALA A 66 14.34 3.80 -5.38
C ALA A 66 14.35 4.53 -6.74
N ASP A 67 13.20 4.62 -7.41
CA ASP A 67 13.03 5.37 -8.66
C ASP A 67 13.19 6.89 -8.47
N GLN A 68 12.76 7.44 -7.34
CA GLN A 68 12.91 8.86 -7.03
C GLN A 68 14.35 9.26 -6.67
N GLN A 69 15.22 8.29 -6.41
CA GLN A 69 16.63 8.52 -6.07
C GLN A 69 17.57 8.45 -7.29
N GLY A 70 17.05 8.16 -8.49
CA GLY A 70 17.87 8.00 -9.70
C GLY A 70 18.67 6.68 -9.76
N PHE A 71 18.42 5.74 -8.85
CA PHE A 71 19.14 4.47 -8.79
C PHE A 71 18.56 3.41 -9.74
N LYS A 72 18.76 3.58 -11.05
CA LYS A 72 18.21 2.69 -12.10
C LYS A 72 18.39 1.18 -11.83
N LYS A 73 19.53 0.76 -11.27
CA LYS A 73 19.83 -0.66 -10.96
C LYS A 73 19.04 -1.22 -9.77
N ARG A 74 18.51 -0.35 -8.90
CA ARG A 74 17.74 -0.71 -7.68
C ARG A 74 16.25 -0.41 -7.84
N THR A 75 15.87 0.26 -8.92
CA THR A 75 14.49 0.52 -9.29
C THR A 75 13.79 -0.78 -9.68
N ALA A 76 12.56 -0.96 -9.22
CA ALA A 76 11.75 -2.10 -9.61
C ALA A 76 11.51 -2.12 -11.14
N PRO A 77 11.35 -3.29 -11.77
CA PRO A 77 11.03 -3.35 -13.19
C PRO A 77 9.64 -2.78 -13.47
N LYS A 78 9.39 -2.33 -14.71
CA LYS A 78 8.12 -1.72 -15.14
C LYS A 78 6.89 -2.55 -14.74
N ALA A 79 6.95 -3.88 -14.85
CA ALA A 79 5.86 -4.77 -14.47
C ALA A 79 5.40 -4.63 -13.00
N VAL A 80 6.30 -4.24 -12.09
CA VAL A 80 5.95 -3.99 -10.69
C VAL A 80 5.17 -2.67 -10.57
N PHE A 81 5.60 -1.63 -11.28
CA PHE A 81 4.88 -0.35 -11.32
C PHE A 81 3.52 -0.48 -11.99
N ASP A 82 3.40 -1.31 -13.02
CA ASP A 82 2.12 -1.57 -13.69
C ASP A 82 1.10 -2.23 -12.74
N ALA A 83 1.57 -3.06 -11.80
CA ALA A 83 0.73 -3.69 -10.78
C ALA A 83 0.48 -2.81 -9.53
N LEU A 84 1.16 -1.66 -9.42
CA LEU A 84 1.04 -0.75 -8.28
C LEU A 84 -0.25 0.05 -8.40
N ALA A 85 -1.10 -0.01 -7.37
CA ALA A 85 -2.36 0.71 -7.34
C ALA A 85 -2.20 2.12 -6.75
N THR A 86 -1.42 2.25 -5.67
CA THR A 86 -1.14 3.54 -5.03
C THR A 86 0.14 3.46 -4.21
N ARG A 87 0.80 4.61 -4.02
CA ARG A 87 1.95 4.77 -3.13
C ARG A 87 2.04 6.20 -2.62
N ALA A 88 2.58 6.36 -1.41
CA ALA A 88 2.80 7.67 -0.81
C ALA A 88 3.93 7.66 0.23
N LEU A 89 4.61 8.80 0.38
CA LEU A 89 5.50 9.05 1.52
C LEU A 89 4.71 9.80 2.59
N MET A 90 4.22 9.05 3.56
CA MET A 90 3.33 9.58 4.60
C MET A 90 3.37 8.74 5.87
N ASN A 91 3.07 9.39 7.01
CA ASN A 91 2.72 8.66 8.22
C ASN A 91 1.30 8.15 8.11
N HIS A 92 1.05 6.90 8.47
CA HIS A 92 -0.26 6.29 8.32
C HIS A 92 -0.46 5.07 9.22
N PHE A 93 -1.71 4.65 9.30
CA PHE A 93 -2.12 3.34 9.78
C PHE A 93 -3.30 2.84 8.93
N LEU A 94 -3.63 1.55 9.06
CA LEU A 94 -4.77 0.95 8.36
C LEU A 94 -5.75 0.37 9.37
N ILE A 95 -7.03 0.47 9.05
CA ILE A 95 -8.10 -0.26 9.74
C ILE A 95 -8.67 -1.30 8.78
N LEU A 96 -8.77 -2.54 9.26
CA LEU A 96 -9.43 -3.63 8.55
C LEU A 96 -10.79 -3.90 9.19
N GLU A 97 -11.82 -3.82 8.37
CA GLU A 97 -13.20 -4.17 8.72
C GLU A 97 -13.52 -5.49 8.04
N ILE A 98 -13.58 -6.56 8.84
CA ILE A 98 -13.76 -7.93 8.36
C ILE A 98 -15.19 -8.37 8.66
N GLY A 99 -15.96 -8.62 7.60
CA GLY A 99 -17.29 -9.21 7.68
C GLY A 99 -17.34 -10.55 6.97
N GLN A 100 -18.51 -11.20 7.03
CA GLN A 100 -18.71 -12.51 6.42
C GLN A 100 -18.59 -12.47 4.89
N GLU A 101 -19.08 -11.41 4.25
CA GLU A 101 -19.14 -11.28 2.78
C GLU A 101 -18.08 -10.35 2.19
N LYS A 102 -17.44 -9.54 3.03
CA LYS A 102 -16.48 -8.52 2.59
C LYS A 102 -15.38 -8.30 3.61
N LEU A 103 -14.19 -8.02 3.09
CA LEU A 103 -13.10 -7.39 3.84
C LEU A 103 -12.92 -5.99 3.27
N GLN A 104 -12.95 -4.96 4.11
CA GLN A 104 -12.66 -3.58 3.73
C GLN A 104 -11.42 -3.09 4.47
N ALA A 105 -10.55 -2.38 3.76
CA ALA A 105 -9.37 -1.75 4.33
C ALA A 105 -9.42 -0.25 4.04
N THR A 106 -9.22 0.55 5.08
CA THR A 106 -9.08 2.01 4.95
C THR A 106 -7.74 2.42 5.52
N THR A 107 -6.92 3.06 4.69
CA THR A 107 -5.64 3.67 5.09
C THR A 107 -5.89 5.10 5.50
N TYR A 108 -5.44 5.45 6.69
CA TYR A 108 -5.53 6.81 7.24
C TYR A 108 -4.17 7.45 7.26
N ARG A 109 -4.05 8.58 6.57
CA ARG A 109 -2.89 9.47 6.64
C ARG A 109 -2.94 10.27 7.93
N VAL A 110 -1.77 10.44 8.54
CA VAL A 110 -1.56 11.22 9.76
C VAL A 110 -0.62 12.38 9.45
N CYS A 111 -1.15 13.60 9.48
CA CYS A 111 -0.36 14.82 9.33
C CYS A 111 -0.20 15.49 10.69
N LEU A 112 1.05 15.61 11.14
CA LEU A 112 1.36 16.20 12.43
C LEU A 112 1.18 17.72 12.36
N GLU A 113 0.80 18.32 13.48
CA GLU A 113 0.88 19.78 13.62
C GLU A 113 2.32 20.24 13.40
N LYS A 114 2.50 21.38 12.73
CA LYS A 114 3.81 22.01 12.60
C LYS A 114 4.25 22.49 13.97
N ASN A 115 4.91 21.62 14.73
CA ASN A 115 5.47 21.98 16.01
C ASN A 115 6.65 22.94 15.78
N THR A 116 6.51 24.19 16.18
CA THR A 116 7.58 25.20 16.06
C THR A 116 8.80 24.88 16.92
N LYS A 117 8.68 23.95 17.88
CA LYS A 117 9.77 23.50 18.76
C LYS A 117 10.51 22.26 18.22
N ASP A 118 9.82 21.37 17.52
CA ASP A 118 10.45 20.16 16.96
C ASP A 118 10.91 20.42 15.53
N LYS A 119 12.18 20.81 15.38
CA LYS A 119 12.80 21.13 14.09
C LYS A 119 13.16 19.89 13.26
N LYS A 120 12.79 18.68 13.70
CA LYS A 120 13.18 17.45 13.03
C LYS A 120 12.47 17.33 11.68
N ASN A 121 13.26 17.32 10.62
CA ASN A 121 12.76 17.06 9.28
C ASN A 121 12.34 15.59 9.17
N PRO A 122 11.13 15.27 8.68
CA PRO A 122 10.68 13.89 8.55
C PRO A 122 11.43 13.11 7.46
N ARG A 123 12.20 13.78 6.60
CA ARG A 123 12.96 13.16 5.52
C ARG A 123 14.28 12.58 6.05
N TRP A 124 14.60 11.36 5.63
CA TRP A 124 15.93 10.78 5.86
C TRP A 124 16.97 11.50 5.00
N LYS A 125 18.04 12.03 5.63
CA LYS A 125 19.08 12.85 4.97
C LYS A 125 18.44 14.00 4.16
N PRO A 126 17.81 14.97 4.85
CA PRO A 126 16.94 15.97 4.23
C PRO A 126 17.69 16.93 3.30
N ASP A 127 19.00 17.03 3.45
CA ASP A 127 19.93 17.84 2.66
C ASP A 127 20.19 17.30 1.25
N LYS A 128 19.71 16.08 0.95
CA LYS A 128 19.97 15.45 -0.35
C LYS A 128 19.10 16.06 -1.46
N PRO A 129 19.67 16.39 -2.63
CA PRO A 129 18.95 17.06 -3.72
C PRO A 129 17.72 16.34 -4.28
N MET A 130 17.63 15.00 -4.16
CA MET A 130 16.44 14.30 -4.69
C MET A 130 15.15 14.77 -4.00
N TRP A 131 15.24 15.23 -2.75
CA TRP A 131 14.09 15.72 -1.99
C TRP A 131 13.45 16.98 -2.59
N ASP A 132 14.17 17.73 -3.42
CA ASP A 132 13.64 18.93 -4.08
C ASP A 132 12.50 18.60 -5.05
N SER A 133 12.48 17.35 -5.55
CA SER A 133 11.46 16.85 -6.49
C SER A 133 10.41 15.95 -5.84
N ILE A 134 10.55 15.64 -4.55
CA ILE A 134 9.72 14.66 -3.84
C ILE A 134 8.79 15.38 -2.87
N THR A 135 7.51 15.40 -3.23
CA THR A 135 6.44 15.89 -2.36
C THR A 135 6.07 14.83 -1.33
N LEU A 136 6.05 15.20 -0.05
CA LEU A 136 5.45 14.38 1.00
C LEU A 136 3.95 14.58 1.02
N GLU A 137 3.19 13.55 1.34
CA GLU A 137 1.74 13.58 1.24
C GLU A 137 1.08 14.62 2.19
N CYS A 138 1.73 14.97 3.29
CA CYS A 138 1.24 15.97 4.24
C CYS A 138 1.62 17.41 3.89
N GLU A 139 2.39 17.65 2.82
CA GLU A 139 2.70 19.00 2.38
C GLU A 139 1.44 19.71 1.87
N GLY A 140 1.14 20.88 2.45
CA GLY A 140 -0.07 21.65 2.12
C GLY A 140 -1.37 21.11 2.74
N GLN A 141 -1.32 20.00 3.49
CA GLN A 141 -2.49 19.41 4.13
C GLN A 141 -2.71 19.98 5.55
N LYS A 142 -3.97 19.94 6.01
CA LYS A 142 -4.29 20.27 7.40
C LYS A 142 -3.77 19.17 8.33
N PRO A 143 -3.34 19.53 9.56
CA PRO A 143 -3.03 18.54 10.58
C PRO A 143 -4.23 17.64 10.90
N GLY A 144 -3.95 16.43 11.34
CA GLY A 144 -4.95 15.45 11.76
C GLY A 144 -4.89 14.13 10.99
N VAL A 145 -5.92 13.32 11.20
CA VAL A 145 -6.08 11.99 10.62
C VAL A 145 -7.13 12.06 9.52
N THR A 146 -6.77 11.66 8.30
CA THR A 146 -7.67 11.72 7.12
C THR A 146 -7.60 10.42 6.34
N ALA A 147 -8.73 9.96 5.80
CA ALA A 147 -8.74 8.80 4.91
C ALA A 147 -7.95 9.12 3.64
N PHE A 148 -7.07 8.20 3.24
CA PHE A 148 -6.18 8.35 2.09
C PHE A 148 -6.49 7.35 0.98
N ASP A 149 -6.56 6.07 1.32
CA ASP A 149 -6.85 4.99 0.37
C ASP A 149 -7.87 4.05 0.98
N LYS A 150 -8.74 3.49 0.13
CA LYS A 150 -9.77 2.55 0.53
C LYS A 150 -9.91 1.47 -0.53
N PHE A 151 -9.95 0.22 -0.09
CA PHE A 151 -10.24 -0.91 -0.97
C PHE A 151 -11.04 -1.98 -0.22
N GLN A 152 -11.67 -2.87 -0.99
CA GLN A 152 -12.39 -4.00 -0.42
C GLN A 152 -12.28 -5.25 -1.30
N ILE A 153 -12.36 -6.41 -0.64
CA ILE A 153 -12.42 -7.73 -1.26
C ILE A 153 -13.79 -8.31 -0.93
N GLN A 154 -14.61 -8.56 -1.95
CA GLN A 154 -15.94 -9.12 -1.83
C GLN A 154 -15.93 -10.61 -2.18
N LEU A 155 -16.78 -11.40 -1.53
CA LEU A 155 -17.08 -12.77 -1.98
C LEU A 155 -17.79 -12.75 -3.34
N LYS A 156 -17.48 -13.73 -4.18
CA LYS A 156 -18.13 -13.87 -5.50
C LYS A 156 -19.58 -14.29 -5.29
N LYS A 157 -20.53 -13.61 -5.96
CA LYS A 157 -21.95 -14.02 -5.94
C LYS A 157 -22.06 -15.48 -6.41
N GLY A 158 -22.61 -16.34 -5.54
CA GLY A 158 -22.69 -17.80 -5.75
C GLY A 158 -21.75 -18.64 -4.88
N SER A 159 -20.79 -18.03 -4.18
CA SER A 159 -19.94 -18.72 -3.18
C SER A 159 -20.45 -18.58 -1.75
N ALA A 160 -21.72 -18.17 -1.57
CA ALA A 160 -22.33 -18.12 -0.24
C ALA A 160 -22.14 -19.48 0.42
N LEU A 161 -21.57 -19.48 1.62
CA LEU A 161 -21.47 -20.66 2.46
C LEU A 161 -22.87 -21.25 2.55
N LYS A 162 -23.08 -22.42 1.96
CA LYS A 162 -24.21 -23.25 2.37
C LYS A 162 -23.99 -23.47 3.85
N ASP A 163 -24.81 -22.83 4.69
CA ASP A 163 -24.90 -23.18 6.09
C ASP A 163 -25.14 -24.68 6.15
N LYS A 164 -24.08 -25.42 6.47
CA LYS A 164 -24.23 -26.82 6.86
C LYS A 164 -24.80 -26.76 8.27
N THR A 165 -26.11 -26.65 8.36
CA THR A 165 -26.84 -27.04 9.56
C THR A 165 -26.52 -28.51 9.81
N ASN A 166 -25.73 -28.76 10.86
CA ASN A 166 -25.60 -30.07 11.48
C ASN A 166 -26.90 -30.44 12.19
#